data_AF-A0A920NLV5-F1
#
_entry.id   AF-A0A920NLV5-F1
#
_cell.length_a   1.000
_cell.length_b   1.000
_cell.length_c   1.000
_cell.angle_alpha   90.00
_cell.angle_beta   90.00
_cell.angle_gamma   90.00
#
_symmetry.space_group_name_H-M   'P 1'
#
loop_
_entity.id
_entity.type
_entity.pdbx_description
1 polymer ?
#
loop_
_entity_poly.entity_id
_entity_poly.type
_entity_poly.pdbx_seq_one_letter_code
_entity_poly.pdbx_strand_id
1 'polypeptide(L)' 'MATSLAVFHLMLKGTLESCGGDGLIKIEMNFLPDVYVTCEVCKGARYNRETLQIKYKGKNIEDF' A
#
# COMPACT_ATOMS: atom_id res chain seq x y z
N MET A 1 -20.15 13.81 -4.70
CA MET A 1 -19.00 14.08 -5.60
C MET A 1 -17.73 14.51 -4.82
N ALA A 2 -17.81 14.95 -3.56
CA ALA A 2 -16.63 15.30 -2.75
C ALA A 2 -15.95 14.12 -1.99
N THR A 3 -16.64 12.99 -1.81
CA THR A 3 -16.18 11.87 -0.96
C THR A 3 -15.14 10.95 -1.60
N SER A 4 -15.07 10.89 -2.94
CA SER A 4 -14.07 10.11 -3.68
C SER A 4 -12.67 10.75 -3.59
N LEU A 5 -12.60 12.08 -3.63
CA LEU A 5 -11.33 12.82 -3.60
C LEU A 5 -10.52 12.60 -2.31
N ALA A 6 -11.19 12.46 -1.16
CA ALA A 6 -10.50 12.23 0.12
C ALA A 6 -9.78 10.87 0.14
N VAL A 7 -10.47 9.79 -0.31
CA VAL A 7 -9.88 8.45 -0.43
C VAL A 7 -8.77 8.46 -1.49
N PHE A 8 -8.99 9.14 -2.62
CA PHE A 8 -7.99 9.25 -3.69
C PHE A 8 -6.73 10.02 -3.25
N HIS A 9 -6.89 11.05 -2.43
CA HIS A 9 -5.76 11.78 -1.86
C HIS A 9 -4.99 10.93 -0.84
N LEU A 10 -5.69 10.10 -0.08
CA LEU A 10 -5.10 9.11 0.83
C LEU A 10 -4.33 8.02 0.09
N MET A 11 -4.82 7.56 -1.07
CA MET A 11 -4.06 6.65 -1.93
C MET A 11 -2.72 7.28 -2.30
N LEU A 12 -2.72 8.51 -2.84
CA LEU A 12 -1.50 9.17 -3.33
C LEU A 12 -0.47 9.46 -2.23
N LYS A 13 -0.93 9.77 -1.01
CA LYS A 13 -0.05 10.13 0.12
C LYS A 13 0.28 8.96 1.04
N GLY A 14 -0.52 7.89 1.00
CA GLY A 14 -0.47 6.79 1.94
C GLY A 14 0.39 5.61 1.48
N THR A 15 0.69 5.55 0.19
CA THR A 15 1.52 4.50 -0.41
C THR A 15 2.91 4.47 0.19
N LEU A 16 3.37 3.30 0.60
CA LEU A 16 4.71 3.17 1.15
C LEU A 16 5.77 3.16 0.03
N GLU A 17 6.70 4.10 0.08
CA GLU A 17 7.84 4.15 -0.85
C GLU A 17 8.67 2.86 -0.83
N SER A 18 8.77 2.20 0.32
CA SER A 18 9.55 0.97 0.50
C SER A 18 9.10 -0.21 -0.38
N CYS A 19 7.86 -0.20 -0.87
CA CYS A 19 7.34 -1.24 -1.76
C CYS A 19 6.54 -0.67 -2.95
N GLY A 20 6.61 0.65 -3.17
CA GLY A 20 5.82 1.33 -4.21
C GLY A 20 4.30 1.20 -4.10
N GLY A 21 3.79 0.64 -2.99
CA GLY A 21 2.36 0.33 -2.82
C GLY A 21 1.94 -1.07 -3.19
N ASP A 22 2.85 -1.94 -3.62
CA ASP A 22 2.50 -3.32 -3.95
C ASP A 22 2.40 -4.22 -2.72
N GLY A 23 2.99 -3.81 -1.59
CA GLY A 23 3.09 -4.65 -0.39
C GLY A 23 4.08 -5.81 -0.53
N LEU A 24 4.65 -5.96 -1.73
CA LEU A 24 5.70 -6.91 -2.09
C LEU A 24 6.89 -6.12 -2.63
N ILE A 25 8.10 -6.61 -2.37
CA ILE A 25 9.33 -6.09 -2.92
C ILE A 25 9.84 -7.12 -3.93
N LYS A 26 10.00 -6.68 -5.17
CA LYS A 26 10.61 -7.48 -6.23
C LYS A 26 12.13 -7.41 -6.07
N ILE A 27 12.77 -8.55 -5.86
CA ILE A 27 14.22 -8.65 -5.83
C ILE A 27 14.66 -9.27 -7.15
N GLU A 28 15.21 -8.43 -8.02
CA GLU A 28 15.76 -8.86 -9.30
C GLU A 28 17.21 -9.29 -9.10
N MET A 29 17.52 -10.51 -9.54
CA MET A 29 18.86 -11.08 -9.49
C MET A 29 19.31 -11.45 -10.90
N ASN A 30 20.59 -11.22 -11.21
CA ASN A 30 21.11 -11.42 -12.57
C ASN A 30 20.96 -12.84 -13.13
N PHE A 31 20.81 -13.84 -12.27
CA PHE A 31 20.87 -15.25 -12.66
C PHE A 31 19.74 -16.10 -12.09
N LEU A 32 18.92 -15.54 -11.20
CA LEU A 32 17.81 -16.24 -10.58
C LEU A 32 16.50 -15.61 -11.05
N PRO A 33 15.41 -16.39 -11.11
CA PRO A 33 14.10 -15.83 -11.36
C PRO A 33 13.75 -14.80 -10.29
N ASP A 34 12.96 -13.81 -10.69
CA ASP A 34 12.49 -12.76 -9.80
C ASP A 34 11.81 -13.35 -8.56
N VAL A 35 12.26 -12.90 -7.38
CA VAL A 35 11.66 -13.31 -6.10
C VAL A 35 10.86 -12.15 -5.54
N TYR A 36 9.63 -12.44 -5.12
CA TYR A 36 8.76 -11.50 -4.44
C TYR A 36 8.80 -11.80 -2.94
N VAL A 37 9.27 -10.83 -2.16
CA VAL A 37 9.23 -10.91 -0.70
C VAL A 37 8.19 -9.95 -0.16
N THR A 38 7.49 -10.32 0.91
CA THR A 38 6.57 -9.41 1.58
C THR A 38 7.35 -8.22 2.15
N CYS A 39 6.85 -7.02 1.91
CA CYS A 39 7.47 -5.82 2.46
C CYS A 39 7.46 -5.89 4.00
N GLU A 40 8.63 -5.80 4.61
CA GLU A 40 8.79 -5.88 6.06
C GLU A 40 8.15 -4.68 6.80
N VAL A 41 8.04 -3.54 6.12
CA VAL A 41 7.57 -2.29 6.71
C VAL A 41 6.04 -2.26 6.78
N CYS A 42 5.35 -2.51 5.67
CA CYS A 42 3.89 -2.53 5.64
C CYS A 42 3.30 -3.93 5.91
N LYS A 43 4.13 -4.98 5.92
CA LYS A 43 3.70 -6.38 6.10
C LYS A 43 2.60 -6.81 5.13
N GLY A 44 2.62 -6.27 3.91
CA GLY A 44 1.61 -6.52 2.89
C GLY A 44 0.41 -5.57 2.91
N ALA A 45 0.30 -4.65 3.87
CA ALA A 45 -0.83 -3.73 3.99
C ALA A 45 -0.85 -2.59 2.95
N ARG A 46 0.23 -2.43 2.15
CA ARG A 46 0.37 -1.47 1.03
C ARG A 46 0.38 0.03 1.40
N TYR A 47 -0.21 0.38 2.53
CA TYR A 47 -0.36 1.75 3.03
C TYR A 47 0.25 1.94 4.42
N ASN A 48 0.59 3.18 4.75
CA ASN A 48 1.06 3.53 6.08
C ASN A 48 -0.06 3.44 7.14
N ARG A 49 0.35 3.39 8.42
CA ARG A 49 -0.58 3.24 9.55
C ARG A 49 -1.58 4.40 9.67
N GLU A 50 -1.18 5.61 9.31
CA GLU A 50 -2.05 6.80 9.33
C GLU A 50 -3.19 6.66 8.31
N THR A 51 -2.89 6.12 7.14
CA THR A 51 -3.88 5.88 6.08
C THR A 51 -4.85 4.76 6.45
N LEU A 52 -4.35 3.67 7.07
CA LEU A 52 -5.17 2.55 7.52
C LEU A 52 -6.14 2.92 8.68
N GLN A 53 -5.85 3.98 9.43
CA GLN A 53 -6.73 4.48 10.49
C GLN A 53 -7.95 5.23 9.94
N ILE A 54 -7.89 5.71 8.69
CA ILE A 54 -8.97 6.47 8.10
C ILE A 54 -10.01 5.50 7.54
N LYS A 55 -11.23 5.63 8.08
CA LYS A 55 -12.36 4.77 7.73
C LYS A 55 -13.34 5.54 6.85
N TYR A 56 -13.62 5.02 5.67
CA TYR A 56 -14.72 5.46 4.83
C TYR A 56 -15.86 4.46 4.92
N LYS A 57 -17.05 4.91 5.33
CA LYS A 57 -18.22 4.04 5.54
C LYS A 57 -17.94 2.84 6.47
N GLY A 58 -17.08 3.03 7.47
CA GLY A 58 -16.69 1.99 8.42
C GLY A 58 -15.60 1.03 7.93
N LYS A 59 -15.16 1.15 6.66
CA LYS A 59 -14.12 0.35 6.04
C LYS A 59 -12.84 1.16 5.87
N ASN A 60 -11.67 0.56 6.06
CA ASN A 60 -10.39 1.20 5.74
C ASN A 60 -10.07 1.01 4.25
N ILE A 61 -9.00 1.65 3.77
CA ILE A 61 -8.62 1.58 2.35
C ILE A 61 -8.13 0.19 1.89
N GLU A 62 -7.74 -0.68 2.82
CA GLU A 62 -7.35 -2.06 2.55
C GLU A 62 -8.56 -2.96 2.24
N ASP A 63 -9.74 -2.59 2.75
CA ASP A 63 -11.01 -3.31 2.54
C ASP A 63 -11.74 -2.88 1.25
N PHE A 64 -11.20 -1.90 0.52
CA PHE A 64 -11.73 -1.40 -0.76
C PHE A 64 -11.00 -2.00 -1.94
#